data_AF-S9TTS3-F1
#
_entry.id   AF-S9TTS3-F1
#
_cell.length_a   1.000
_cell.length_b   1.000
_cell.length_c   1.000
_cell.angle_alpha   90.00
_cell.angle_beta   90.00
_cell.angle_gamma   90.00
#
_symmetry.space_group_name_H-M   'P 1'
#
loop_
_entity.id
_entity.type
_entity.pdbx_description
1 polymer ?
#
loop_
_entity_poly.entity_id
_entity_poly.type
_entity_poly.pdbx_seq_one_letter_code
_entity_poly.pdbx_strand_id
1 'polypeptide(L)'
;MFCVATALRRLGARPSPLASPLCVAARAASQQASPPAWIEQLRQDAKSAEKSISYDIKIYNELSWRRKRFTFDKELWDPAKMSGILRQRLCLGDENAEYTVIGEAFPFPDREDSPVINEPQRMCTLLWDHSSPTPKILIQLSEHFPPLLWHTIKPTLPSLKRVFGEFLDVDAAHMKRYLPYYEEVQHRLETRMDERLTDTLSPSHVKNQFIEDMRRRDPRSVELDYPQEHSLFLGTCAHFRLVEDRLMKANPFVFGWPLLLSDGNVHLEDTPLRMAAFRTVFSKSLLMLHTRLDLQVDHRQAHIPGLDDKEDLLLEMPVFCTVNYPTNTRMSGGRPLVQRFNSVMGTSYPLDMPVDVLAAFARESTVKGERELLEELRFLTAAAAKAPDTERVFRVSEDQLSANRIVGQLAYTIVYLALVNYPRFVEDVYDVYARHPSDLVRVACAKGAHIVERQDLVEQLIAAEPEGRPREMLRRTMHLAAAAAATDPASAPPPS
;
A
#
# COMPACT_ATOMS: atom_id res chain seq x y z
N MET A 1 36.27 -8.56 13.53
CA MET A 1 37.40 -9.34 14.07
C MET A 1 38.36 -8.35 14.73
N PHE A 2 38.31 -8.18 16.05
CA PHE A 2 39.40 -7.66 16.90
C PHE A 2 39.03 -8.00 18.35
N CYS A 3 39.81 -8.90 18.94
CA CYS A 3 39.81 -9.24 20.36
C CYS A 3 40.72 -8.26 21.10
N VAL A 4 40.34 -7.82 22.30
CA VAL A 4 41.28 -7.55 23.40
C VAL A 4 40.69 -8.08 24.71
N ALA A 5 41.49 -8.91 25.36
CA ALA A 5 41.33 -9.63 26.61
C ALA A 5 41.19 -8.69 27.84
N THR A 6 40.25 -8.95 28.76
CA THR A 6 40.42 -9.69 30.03
C THR A 6 41.25 -8.98 31.12
N ALA A 7 40.60 -8.64 32.24
CA ALA A 7 41.23 -8.63 33.57
C ALA A 7 40.21 -8.99 34.67
N LEU A 8 40.45 -10.15 35.29
CA LEU A 8 39.77 -10.73 36.44
C LEU A 8 40.18 -10.03 37.76
N ARG A 9 39.22 -9.86 38.69
CA ARG A 9 39.48 -10.03 40.14
C ARG A 9 38.29 -10.68 40.87
N ARG A 10 38.54 -11.94 41.23
CA ARG A 10 38.06 -12.77 42.36
C ARG A 10 37.92 -11.95 43.68
N LEU A 11 37.12 -12.25 44.72
CA LEU A 11 36.59 -13.50 45.32
C LEU A 11 35.53 -13.11 46.39
N GLY A 12 34.55 -13.98 46.67
CA GLY A 12 33.66 -13.82 47.83
C GLY A 12 32.49 -14.82 47.89
N ALA A 13 32.78 -16.12 48.00
CA ALA A 13 31.83 -17.18 48.39
C ALA A 13 31.47 -17.01 49.91
N ARG A 14 30.33 -17.39 50.51
CA ARG A 14 29.34 -18.51 50.47
C ARG A 14 28.29 -18.19 51.59
N PRO A 15 27.27 -19.00 51.95
CA PRO A 15 26.60 -20.11 51.26
C PRO A 15 25.04 -19.98 51.22
N SER A 16 24.42 -20.83 50.40
CA SER A 16 22.98 -21.12 50.40
C SER A 16 22.52 -21.88 51.66
N PRO A 17 21.20 -21.93 51.92
CA PRO A 17 20.59 -23.25 52.06
C PRO A 17 19.34 -23.44 51.20
N LEU A 18 19.17 -24.70 50.83
CA LEU A 18 18.06 -25.33 50.15
C LEU A 18 16.72 -25.07 50.83
N ALA A 19 15.70 -24.77 50.03
CA ALA A 19 14.33 -25.27 50.22
C ALA A 19 13.53 -25.05 48.94
N SER A 20 13.41 -26.09 48.12
CA SER A 20 12.32 -26.20 47.15
C SER A 20 11.02 -26.49 47.89
N PRO A 21 9.91 -25.87 47.51
CA PRO A 21 8.65 -26.57 47.48
C PRO A 21 8.15 -26.67 46.04
N LEU A 22 7.76 -27.88 45.69
CA LEU A 22 6.93 -28.24 44.55
C LEU A 22 5.84 -27.19 44.30
N CYS A 23 6.04 -26.31 43.32
CA CYS A 23 4.92 -25.58 42.72
C CYS A 23 4.29 -26.48 41.69
N VAL A 24 3.26 -27.18 42.15
CA VAL A 24 2.23 -27.83 41.34
C VAL A 24 1.94 -26.97 40.12
N ALA A 25 2.10 -27.57 38.94
CA ALA A 25 1.63 -27.02 37.69
C ALA A 25 0.14 -26.71 37.82
N ALA A 26 -0.20 -25.45 38.09
CA ALA A 26 -1.52 -24.94 37.86
C ALA A 26 -1.72 -24.87 36.34
N ARG A 27 -2.11 -26.01 35.76
CA ARG A 27 -2.92 -26.00 34.55
C ARG A 27 -4.14 -25.16 34.90
N ALA A 28 -4.10 -23.88 34.55
CA ALA A 28 -5.30 -23.07 34.48
C ALA A 28 -6.21 -23.76 33.48
N ALA A 29 -7.16 -24.53 34.01
CA ALA A 29 -8.28 -25.03 33.24
C ALA A 29 -8.92 -23.81 32.59
N SER A 30 -8.91 -23.78 31.26
CA SER A 30 -9.65 -22.79 30.49
C SER A 30 -11.09 -22.82 31.00
N GLN A 31 -11.50 -21.81 31.75
CA GLN A 31 -12.90 -21.61 32.08
C GLN A 31 -13.64 -21.62 30.74
N GLN A 32 -14.46 -22.64 30.51
CA GLN A 32 -15.38 -22.66 29.39
C GLN A 32 -16.39 -21.54 29.67
N ALA A 33 -16.07 -20.35 29.17
CA ALA A 33 -17.01 -19.23 29.18
C ALA A 33 -18.28 -19.72 28.47
N SER A 34 -19.38 -19.75 29.20
CA SER A 34 -20.68 -20.08 28.62
C SER A 34 -20.96 -19.13 27.44
N PRO A 35 -21.51 -19.64 26.33
CA PRO A 35 -21.83 -18.83 25.17
C PRO A 35 -22.71 -17.64 25.56
N PRO A 36 -22.36 -16.41 25.17
CA PRO A 36 -23.17 -15.24 25.45
C PRO A 36 -24.57 -15.36 24.83
N ALA A 37 -25.59 -14.96 25.59
CA ALA A 37 -26.99 -14.99 25.14
C ALA A 37 -27.24 -14.22 23.83
N TRP A 38 -26.41 -13.22 23.51
CA TRP A 38 -26.55 -12.46 22.27
C TRP A 38 -26.29 -13.30 21.01
N ILE A 39 -25.47 -14.35 21.07
CA ILE A 39 -25.21 -15.22 19.91
C ILE A 39 -26.46 -16.01 19.57
N GLU A 40 -27.15 -16.51 20.59
CA GLU A 40 -28.42 -17.22 20.43
C GLU A 40 -29.50 -16.29 19.85
N GLN A 41 -29.61 -15.07 20.38
CA GLN A 41 -30.52 -14.07 19.83
C GLN A 41 -30.22 -13.79 18.36
N LEU A 42 -28.94 -13.57 18.01
CA LEU A 42 -28.54 -13.31 16.63
C LEU A 42 -28.87 -14.48 15.70
N ARG A 43 -28.73 -15.72 16.18
CA ARG A 43 -29.10 -16.93 15.44
C ARG A 43 -30.59 -16.98 15.16
N GLN A 44 -31.42 -16.66 16.16
CA GLN A 44 -32.88 -16.60 15.99
C GLN A 44 -33.29 -15.50 15.02
N ASP A 45 -32.69 -14.30 15.16
CA ASP A 45 -32.91 -13.18 14.25
C ASP A 45 -32.54 -13.56 12.81
N ALA A 46 -31.38 -14.22 12.60
CA ALA A 46 -30.93 -14.66 11.28
C ALA A 46 -31.89 -15.68 10.64
N LYS A 47 -32.34 -16.70 11.40
CA LYS A 47 -33.35 -17.68 10.94
C LYS A 47 -34.67 -17.03 10.57
N SER A 48 -35.12 -16.05 11.34
CA SER A 48 -36.35 -15.31 11.03
C SER A 48 -36.24 -14.48 9.75
N ALA A 49 -35.02 -14.05 9.40
CA ALA A 49 -34.71 -13.19 8.27
C ALA A 49 -34.27 -13.94 7.00
N GLU A 50 -34.20 -15.28 7.03
CA GLU A 50 -33.74 -16.14 5.93
C GLU A 50 -34.54 -15.95 4.62
N LYS A 51 -35.73 -15.32 4.71
CA LYS A 51 -36.54 -14.93 3.55
C LYS A 51 -36.04 -13.68 2.80
N SER A 52 -35.07 -12.93 3.35
CA SER A 52 -34.43 -11.78 2.69
C SER A 52 -33.05 -12.18 2.13
N ILE A 53 -32.96 -12.37 0.81
CA ILE A 53 -31.90 -13.12 0.11
C ILE A 53 -30.52 -12.40 0.08
N SER A 54 -30.42 -11.11 0.42
CA SER A 54 -29.29 -10.29 -0.04
C SER A 54 -27.96 -10.41 0.71
N TYR A 55 -27.86 -11.09 1.86
CA TYR A 55 -26.63 -11.06 2.69
C TYR A 55 -26.13 -12.42 3.20
N ASP A 56 -26.87 -13.52 2.90
CA ASP A 56 -26.61 -14.91 3.34
C ASP A 56 -25.90 -15.04 4.69
N ILE A 57 -26.54 -14.57 5.76
CA ILE A 57 -25.97 -14.56 7.12
C ILE A 57 -26.33 -15.87 7.81
N LYS A 58 -25.33 -16.70 8.10
CA LYS A 58 -25.49 -17.99 8.77
C LYS A 58 -24.77 -17.99 10.11
N ILE A 59 -25.54 -18.13 11.19
CA ILE A 59 -24.99 -18.31 12.55
C ILE A 59 -25.07 -19.79 12.92
N TYR A 60 -23.91 -20.36 13.23
CA TYR A 60 -23.77 -21.78 13.52
C TYR A 60 -24.29 -22.14 14.91
N ASN A 61 -24.70 -23.40 15.05
CA ASN A 61 -24.96 -24.01 16.36
C ASN A 61 -23.63 -24.17 17.13
N GLU A 62 -23.69 -24.18 18.45
CA GLU A 62 -22.53 -24.32 19.34
C GLU A 62 -21.66 -25.55 19.01
N LEU A 63 -22.29 -26.65 18.61
CA LEU A 63 -21.61 -27.89 18.21
C LEU A 63 -20.74 -27.73 16.95
N SER A 64 -21.03 -26.72 16.13
CA SER A 64 -20.30 -26.42 14.88
C SER A 64 -19.27 -25.31 15.06
N TRP A 65 -19.18 -24.70 16.26
CA TRP A 65 -18.22 -23.65 16.53
C TRP A 65 -16.80 -24.20 16.52
N ARG A 66 -15.88 -23.38 16.00
CA ARG A 66 -14.47 -23.76 15.89
C ARG A 66 -13.62 -22.70 16.55
N ARG A 67 -12.80 -23.10 17.51
CA ARG A 67 -11.73 -22.25 18.00
C ARG A 67 -10.61 -22.21 16.96
N LYS A 68 -10.17 -21.01 16.64
CA LYS A 68 -9.13 -20.74 15.65
C LYS A 68 -8.17 -19.70 16.22
N ARG A 69 -6.88 -19.91 15.96
CA ARG A 69 -5.86 -18.86 16.06
C ARG A 69 -5.68 -18.25 14.68
N PHE A 70 -5.40 -16.96 14.64
CA PHE A 70 -5.04 -16.36 13.37
C PHE A 70 -3.69 -16.91 12.90
N THR A 71 -3.62 -17.33 11.65
CA THR A 71 -2.40 -17.84 11.03
C THR A 71 -2.18 -17.10 9.73
N PHE A 72 -0.99 -16.55 9.55
CA PHE A 72 -0.59 -15.96 8.29
C PHE A 72 -0.48 -17.04 7.21
N ASP A 73 -1.00 -16.73 6.03
CA ASP A 73 -0.88 -17.57 4.84
C ASP A 73 0.60 -17.72 4.47
N LYS A 74 1.10 -18.95 4.27
CA LYS A 74 2.53 -19.16 3.99
C LYS A 74 2.95 -18.78 2.57
N GLU A 75 2.02 -18.82 1.63
CA GLU A 75 2.27 -18.58 0.21
C GLU A 75 2.19 -17.07 -0.08
N LEU A 76 1.10 -16.45 0.37
CA LEU A 76 0.83 -15.03 0.11
C LEU A 76 1.43 -14.13 1.20
N TRP A 77 1.46 -14.60 2.45
CA TRP A 77 1.86 -13.79 3.60
C TRP A 77 2.93 -14.45 4.49
N ASP A 78 3.97 -15.01 3.86
CA ASP A 78 4.98 -15.86 4.51
C ASP A 78 5.47 -15.29 5.87
N PRO A 79 5.06 -15.87 7.01
CA PRO A 79 5.41 -15.37 8.33
C PRO A 79 6.92 -15.48 8.59
N ALA A 80 7.65 -16.35 7.89
CA ALA A 80 9.10 -16.48 8.03
C ALA A 80 9.86 -15.25 7.49
N LYS A 81 9.25 -14.51 6.55
CA LYS A 81 9.79 -13.27 5.98
C LYS A 81 9.33 -12.02 6.73
N MET A 82 8.45 -12.16 7.73
CA MET A 82 7.95 -11.05 8.53
C MET A 82 8.75 -10.90 9.83
N SER A 83 8.93 -9.66 10.28
CA SER A 83 9.49 -9.43 11.61
C SER A 83 8.48 -9.85 12.69
N GLY A 84 8.98 -10.35 13.84
CA GLY A 84 8.10 -10.71 14.96
C GLY A 84 7.30 -9.53 15.49
N ILE A 85 7.88 -8.33 15.47
CA ILE A 85 7.20 -7.08 15.86
C ILE A 85 6.00 -6.80 14.94
N LEU A 86 6.17 -6.98 13.62
CA LEU A 86 5.08 -6.78 12.68
C LEU A 86 3.94 -7.78 12.92
N ARG A 87 4.27 -9.07 13.09
CA ARG A 87 3.25 -10.10 13.37
C ARG A 87 2.49 -9.81 14.66
N GLN A 88 3.19 -9.47 15.73
CA GLN A 88 2.56 -9.06 16.99
C GLN A 88 1.65 -7.86 16.81
N ARG A 89 2.08 -6.80 16.11
CA ARG A 89 1.25 -5.63 15.83
C ARG A 89 -0.05 -6.00 15.09
N LEU A 90 0.06 -6.81 14.04
CA LEU A 90 -1.08 -7.28 13.25
C LEU A 90 -2.02 -8.20 14.05
N CYS A 91 -1.49 -8.93 15.04
CA CYS A 91 -2.23 -9.77 15.98
C CYS A 91 -2.62 -9.07 17.28
N LEU A 92 -2.66 -7.73 17.32
CA LEU A 92 -3.06 -6.95 18.51
C LEU A 92 -2.22 -7.24 19.78
N GLY A 93 -0.96 -7.62 19.58
CA GLY A 93 0.01 -7.91 20.64
C GLY A 93 0.14 -9.38 21.02
N ASP A 94 -0.79 -10.25 20.59
CA ASP A 94 -0.76 -11.68 20.93
C ASP A 94 -1.09 -12.57 19.73
N GLU A 95 -0.06 -13.22 19.17
CA GLU A 95 -0.20 -14.20 18.07
C GLU A 95 -0.92 -15.49 18.52
N ASN A 96 -1.00 -15.77 19.83
CA ASN A 96 -1.64 -16.97 20.37
C ASN A 96 -3.11 -16.77 20.75
N ALA A 97 -3.64 -15.55 20.58
CA ALA A 97 -5.04 -15.25 20.87
C ALA A 97 -5.97 -16.18 20.10
N GLU A 98 -6.90 -16.80 20.82
CA GLU A 98 -7.91 -17.71 20.27
C GLU A 98 -9.26 -17.01 20.12
N TYR A 99 -9.85 -17.19 18.95
CA TYR A 99 -11.16 -16.67 18.60
C TYR A 99 -12.08 -17.84 18.24
N THR A 100 -13.37 -17.71 18.53
CA THR A 100 -14.36 -18.71 18.11
C THR A 100 -15.07 -18.25 16.85
N VAL A 101 -15.03 -19.07 15.81
CA VAL A 101 -15.86 -18.90 14.60
C VAL A 101 -17.28 -19.31 14.95
N ILE A 102 -18.20 -18.35 14.86
CA ILE A 102 -19.61 -18.50 15.23
C ILE A 102 -20.54 -18.50 14.01
N GLY A 103 -20.04 -18.18 12.83
CA GLY A 103 -20.84 -18.12 11.61
C GLY A 103 -20.06 -17.60 10.41
N GLU A 104 -20.80 -17.43 9.33
CA GLU A 104 -20.33 -16.86 8.07
C GLU A 104 -21.38 -15.90 7.51
N ALA A 105 -20.95 -14.98 6.67
CA ALA A 105 -21.83 -14.04 5.99
C ALA A 105 -21.23 -13.65 4.64
N PHE A 106 -22.03 -13.06 3.76
CA PHE A 106 -21.63 -12.29 2.58
C PHE A 106 -20.43 -12.84 1.76
N PRO A 107 -20.68 -13.36 0.55
CA PRO A 107 -19.60 -13.86 -0.30
C PRO A 107 -18.79 -12.72 -0.93
N PHE A 108 -17.47 -12.86 -0.94
CA PHE A 108 -16.53 -12.03 -1.67
C PHE A 108 -15.82 -12.83 -2.77
N PRO A 109 -15.32 -12.15 -3.83
CA PRO A 109 -14.46 -12.78 -4.83
C PRO A 109 -13.09 -13.15 -4.24
N ASP A 110 -12.42 -14.11 -4.89
CA ASP A 110 -11.01 -14.38 -4.73
C ASP A 110 -10.18 -13.40 -5.57
N ARG A 111 -8.90 -13.22 -5.24
CA ARG A 111 -7.98 -12.33 -5.99
C ARG A 111 -7.73 -12.82 -7.42
N GLU A 112 -7.88 -14.12 -7.65
CA GLU A 112 -7.70 -14.75 -8.96
C GLU A 112 -8.94 -14.62 -9.84
N ASP A 113 -10.11 -14.38 -9.24
CA ASP A 113 -11.36 -14.16 -9.97
C ASP A 113 -11.29 -12.88 -10.81
N SER A 114 -12.11 -12.81 -11.86
CA SER A 114 -12.34 -11.57 -12.60
C SER A 114 -12.85 -10.48 -11.65
N PRO A 115 -12.42 -9.21 -11.80
CA PRO A 115 -12.90 -8.10 -10.97
C PRO A 115 -14.42 -7.90 -10.99
N VAL A 116 -15.07 -8.36 -12.07
CA VAL A 116 -16.52 -8.47 -12.22
C VAL A 116 -16.89 -9.95 -12.19
N ILE A 117 -17.59 -10.36 -11.14
CA ILE A 117 -18.06 -11.74 -10.91
C ILE A 117 -19.53 -11.72 -10.50
N ASN A 118 -20.33 -12.65 -11.03
CA ASN A 118 -21.76 -12.73 -10.70
C ASN A 118 -22.03 -13.48 -9.40
N GLU A 119 -21.24 -14.53 -9.12
CA GLU A 119 -21.48 -15.45 -8.00
C GLU A 119 -20.18 -15.72 -7.21
N PRO A 120 -19.74 -14.77 -6.38
CA PRO A 120 -18.61 -15.00 -5.47
C PRO A 120 -18.90 -16.17 -4.51
N GLN A 121 -17.85 -16.90 -4.12
CA GLN A 121 -17.98 -18.13 -3.32
C GLN A 121 -17.29 -18.04 -1.94
N ARG A 122 -16.44 -17.04 -1.70
CA ARG A 122 -15.67 -16.95 -0.45
C ARG A 122 -16.45 -16.21 0.61
N MET A 123 -17.08 -16.93 1.52
CA MET A 123 -17.83 -16.34 2.63
C MET A 123 -16.89 -15.68 3.65
N CYS A 124 -17.27 -14.51 4.14
CA CYS A 124 -16.57 -13.90 5.27
C CYS A 124 -16.88 -14.63 6.57
N THR A 125 -15.94 -14.59 7.51
CA THR A 125 -16.05 -15.31 8.79
C THR A 125 -16.51 -14.36 9.90
N LEU A 126 -17.46 -14.82 10.71
CA LEU A 126 -17.93 -14.13 11.91
C LEU A 126 -17.29 -14.77 13.14
N LEU A 127 -16.58 -13.96 13.95
CA LEU A 127 -15.84 -14.42 15.11
C LEU A 127 -16.30 -13.76 16.41
N TRP A 128 -16.10 -14.50 17.51
CA TRP A 128 -16.28 -14.05 18.87
C TRP A 128 -14.96 -14.15 19.64
N ASP A 129 -14.60 -13.05 20.30
CA ASP A 129 -13.47 -12.94 21.22
C ASP A 129 -13.93 -13.16 22.67
N HIS A 130 -13.47 -14.24 23.29
CA HIS A 130 -13.81 -14.63 24.67
C HIS A 130 -13.25 -13.67 25.73
N SER A 131 -12.18 -12.95 25.40
CA SER A 131 -11.51 -12.03 26.33
C SER A 131 -12.18 -10.65 26.37
N SER A 132 -13.08 -10.38 25.43
CA SER A 132 -13.73 -9.07 25.30
C SER A 132 -14.72 -8.82 26.44
N PRO A 133 -14.58 -7.72 27.22
CA PRO A 133 -15.55 -7.36 28.24
C PRO A 133 -16.87 -6.85 27.65
N THR A 134 -16.85 -6.39 26.40
CA THR A 134 -18.03 -5.84 25.70
C THR A 134 -18.55 -6.80 24.63
N PRO A 135 -19.87 -6.99 24.52
CA PRO A 135 -20.48 -7.76 23.43
C PRO A 135 -20.16 -7.15 22.07
N LYS A 136 -19.48 -7.92 21.21
CA LYS A 136 -19.09 -7.51 19.87
C LYS A 136 -18.95 -8.72 18.96
N ILE A 137 -19.20 -8.52 17.67
CA ILE A 137 -18.85 -9.48 16.60
C ILE A 137 -17.62 -8.94 15.90
N LEU A 138 -16.68 -9.83 15.62
CA LEU A 138 -15.54 -9.57 14.76
C LEU A 138 -15.84 -10.13 13.37
N ILE A 139 -15.66 -9.32 12.32
CA ILE A 139 -15.84 -9.77 10.93
C ILE A 139 -14.46 -9.85 10.28
N GLN A 140 -14.13 -11.04 9.78
CA GLN A 140 -12.96 -11.30 8.97
C GLN A 140 -13.40 -11.46 7.52
N LEU A 141 -13.15 -10.45 6.66
CA LEU A 141 -13.60 -10.44 5.26
C LEU A 141 -13.03 -11.61 4.44
N SER A 142 -11.77 -11.96 4.69
CA SER A 142 -11.11 -13.16 4.17
C SER A 142 -10.08 -13.68 5.16
N GLU A 143 -9.64 -14.92 5.00
CA GLU A 143 -8.65 -15.54 5.90
C GLU A 143 -7.32 -14.78 5.98
N HIS A 144 -7.04 -13.93 4.98
CA HIS A 144 -5.85 -13.10 4.92
C HIS A 144 -5.93 -11.84 5.78
N PHE A 145 -7.11 -11.39 6.25
CA PHE A 145 -7.15 -10.23 7.14
C PHE A 145 -6.65 -10.58 8.54
N PRO A 146 -5.68 -9.84 9.11
CA PRO A 146 -5.22 -10.07 10.47
C PRO A 146 -6.16 -9.42 11.50
N PRO A 147 -6.10 -9.81 12.79
CA PRO A 147 -6.98 -9.30 13.84
C PRO A 147 -7.03 -7.78 13.97
N LEU A 148 -5.93 -7.08 13.71
CA LEU A 148 -5.88 -5.62 13.73
C LEU A 148 -6.91 -4.97 12.78
N LEU A 149 -7.23 -5.64 11.67
CA LEU A 149 -8.08 -5.16 10.57
C LEU A 149 -9.46 -5.83 10.52
N TRP A 150 -9.81 -6.66 11.50
CA TRP A 150 -11.17 -7.21 11.59
C TRP A 150 -12.16 -6.14 12.04
N HIS A 151 -13.28 -6.01 11.31
CA HIS A 151 -14.34 -5.08 11.71
C HIS A 151 -14.90 -5.49 13.05
N THR A 152 -15.06 -4.52 13.94
CA THR A 152 -15.69 -4.73 15.24
C THR A 152 -17.04 -4.05 15.26
N ILE A 153 -18.12 -4.83 15.38
CA ILE A 153 -19.48 -4.29 15.34
C ILE A 153 -20.33 -4.74 16.52
N LYS A 154 -21.44 -4.02 16.71
CA LYS A 154 -22.49 -4.43 17.66
C LYS A 154 -23.08 -5.77 17.23
N PRO A 155 -23.39 -6.66 18.20
CA PRO A 155 -23.87 -8.01 17.92
C PRO A 155 -25.35 -8.04 17.52
N THR A 156 -25.70 -7.39 16.41
CA THR A 156 -27.08 -7.31 15.92
C THR A 156 -27.14 -7.51 14.41
N LEU A 157 -28.21 -8.16 13.95
CA LEU A 157 -28.43 -8.40 12.51
C LEU A 157 -28.45 -7.11 11.67
N PRO A 158 -29.10 -5.99 12.12
CA PRO A 158 -29.04 -4.74 11.38
C PRO A 158 -27.63 -4.15 11.26
N SER A 159 -26.75 -4.40 12.23
CA SER A 159 -25.35 -3.93 12.16
C SER A 159 -24.58 -4.68 11.08
N LEU A 160 -24.74 -6.01 10.99
CA LEU A 160 -24.17 -6.84 9.92
C LEU A 160 -24.68 -6.38 8.55
N LYS A 161 -26.01 -6.25 8.38
CA LYS A 161 -26.63 -5.81 7.12
C LYS A 161 -26.12 -4.44 6.66
N ARG A 162 -25.88 -3.50 7.57
CA ARG A 162 -25.33 -2.17 7.23
C ARG A 162 -23.88 -2.22 6.75
N VAL A 163 -23.06 -3.12 7.30
CA VAL A 163 -21.66 -3.28 6.84
C VAL A 163 -21.67 -3.88 5.44
N PHE A 164 -22.34 -5.03 5.28
CA PHE A 164 -22.36 -5.73 3.99
C PHE A 164 -23.15 -4.99 2.91
N GLY A 165 -24.16 -4.20 3.28
CA GLY A 165 -24.86 -3.31 2.37
C GLY A 165 -23.92 -2.33 1.68
N GLU A 166 -22.97 -1.73 2.40
CA GLU A 166 -22.03 -0.79 1.80
C GLU A 166 -21.06 -1.47 0.82
N PHE A 167 -20.61 -2.69 1.12
CA PHE A 167 -19.82 -3.50 0.16
C PHE A 167 -20.64 -3.89 -1.07
N LEU A 168 -21.90 -4.31 -0.87
CA LEU A 168 -22.80 -4.69 -1.96
C LEU A 168 -23.13 -3.51 -2.88
N ASP A 169 -23.38 -2.33 -2.32
CA ASP A 169 -23.68 -1.12 -3.10
C ASP A 169 -22.50 -0.74 -4.00
N VAL A 170 -21.27 -0.84 -3.48
CA VAL A 170 -20.04 -0.56 -4.23
C VAL A 170 -19.78 -1.63 -5.29
N ASP A 171 -19.95 -2.91 -4.95
CA ASP A 171 -19.77 -4.01 -5.90
C ASP A 171 -20.82 -3.92 -7.03
N ALA A 172 -22.08 -3.65 -6.72
CA ALA A 172 -23.13 -3.46 -7.72
C ALA A 172 -22.86 -2.25 -8.64
N ALA A 173 -22.37 -1.13 -8.08
CA ALA A 173 -21.96 0.03 -8.87
C ALA A 173 -20.77 -0.31 -9.79
N HIS A 174 -19.79 -1.05 -9.27
CA HIS A 174 -18.62 -1.52 -10.02
C HIS A 174 -19.03 -2.46 -11.16
N MET A 175 -19.85 -3.47 -10.88
CA MET A 175 -20.39 -4.39 -11.89
C MET A 175 -21.14 -3.62 -12.97
N LYS A 176 -22.05 -2.71 -12.60
CA LYS A 176 -22.81 -1.91 -13.57
C LYS A 176 -21.93 -1.09 -14.51
N ARG A 177 -20.82 -0.53 -13.99
CA ARG A 177 -19.89 0.29 -14.80
C ARG A 177 -19.01 -0.57 -15.71
N TYR A 178 -18.50 -1.69 -15.21
CA TYR A 178 -17.40 -2.41 -15.88
C TYR A 178 -17.81 -3.72 -16.55
N LEU A 179 -18.98 -4.28 -16.25
CA LEU A 179 -19.45 -5.52 -16.88
C LEU A 179 -19.42 -5.45 -18.42
N PRO A 180 -19.90 -4.38 -19.08
CA PRO A 180 -19.86 -4.30 -20.55
C PRO A 180 -18.44 -4.40 -21.12
N TYR A 181 -17.47 -3.79 -20.43
CA TYR A 181 -16.06 -3.84 -20.84
C TYR A 181 -15.48 -5.25 -20.72
N TYR A 182 -15.72 -5.93 -19.59
CA TYR A 182 -15.22 -7.29 -19.40
C TYR A 182 -15.90 -8.30 -20.32
N GLU A 183 -17.20 -8.13 -20.61
CA GLU A 183 -17.93 -8.94 -21.58
C GLU A 183 -17.40 -8.74 -23.01
N GLU A 184 -17.12 -7.50 -23.41
CA GLU A 184 -16.50 -7.22 -24.72
C GLU A 184 -15.11 -7.83 -24.83
N VAL A 185 -14.28 -7.70 -23.78
CA VAL A 185 -12.96 -8.32 -23.75
C VAL A 185 -13.09 -9.83 -23.87
N GLN A 186 -13.94 -10.47 -23.06
CA GLN A 186 -14.15 -11.91 -23.13
C GLN A 186 -14.62 -12.35 -24.53
N HIS A 187 -15.63 -11.70 -25.09
CA HIS A 187 -16.15 -12.00 -26.43
C HIS A 187 -15.07 -11.86 -27.51
N ARG A 188 -14.22 -10.83 -27.42
CA ARG A 188 -13.09 -10.62 -28.35
C ARG A 188 -12.06 -11.74 -28.25
N LEU A 189 -11.77 -12.21 -27.04
CA LEU A 189 -10.83 -13.32 -26.81
C LEU A 189 -11.40 -14.62 -27.37
N GLU A 190 -12.67 -14.91 -27.09
CA GLU A 190 -13.39 -16.09 -27.62
C GLU A 190 -13.41 -16.09 -29.16
N THR A 191 -13.76 -14.96 -29.79
CA THR A 191 -13.81 -14.83 -31.27
C THR A 191 -12.44 -15.04 -31.92
N ARG A 192 -11.35 -14.50 -31.35
CA ARG A 192 -9.99 -14.72 -31.88
C ARG A 192 -9.51 -16.17 -31.73
N MET A 193 -10.01 -16.88 -30.73
CA MET A 193 -9.64 -18.27 -30.45
C MET A 193 -10.45 -19.27 -31.28
N ASP A 194 -11.71 -18.97 -31.59
CA ASP A 194 -12.49 -19.76 -32.56
C ASP A 194 -11.84 -19.81 -33.96
N GLU A 195 -11.04 -18.80 -34.32
CA GLU A 195 -10.21 -18.79 -35.53
C GLU A 195 -8.95 -19.70 -35.43
N ARG A 196 -8.58 -20.16 -34.23
CA ARG A 196 -7.38 -20.98 -33.94
C ARG A 196 -7.74 -22.15 -32.99
N LEU A 197 -8.35 -23.19 -33.55
CA LEU A 197 -8.85 -24.45 -32.95
C LEU A 197 -7.88 -25.31 -32.09
N THR A 198 -6.86 -24.76 -31.42
CA THR A 198 -5.86 -25.56 -30.67
C THR A 198 -5.78 -25.26 -29.17
N ASP A 199 -6.21 -24.10 -28.68
CA ASP A 199 -6.08 -23.74 -27.27
C ASP A 199 -7.43 -23.79 -26.55
N THR A 200 -7.56 -24.63 -25.52
CA THR A 200 -8.74 -24.64 -24.64
C THR A 200 -8.84 -23.31 -23.89
N LEU A 201 -10.04 -22.72 -23.81
CA LEU A 201 -10.41 -21.54 -23.02
C LEU A 201 -10.26 -21.77 -21.50
N SER A 202 -9.06 -22.09 -21.03
CA SER A 202 -8.78 -22.16 -19.61
C SER A 202 -8.83 -20.76 -18.99
N PRO A 203 -9.36 -20.58 -17.77
CA PRO A 203 -9.38 -19.26 -17.10
C PRO A 203 -8.01 -18.60 -17.02
N SER A 204 -6.95 -19.39 -16.87
CA SER A 204 -5.57 -18.90 -16.86
C SER A 204 -5.11 -18.34 -18.21
N HIS A 205 -5.55 -18.93 -19.34
CA HIS A 205 -5.24 -18.42 -20.66
C HIS A 205 -5.92 -17.06 -20.90
N VAL A 206 -7.22 -16.96 -20.57
CA VAL A 206 -8.00 -15.71 -20.68
C VAL A 206 -7.32 -14.60 -19.87
N LYS A 207 -6.95 -14.89 -18.62
CA LYS A 207 -6.24 -13.94 -17.74
C LYS A 207 -4.89 -13.51 -18.32
N ASN A 208 -4.09 -14.43 -18.84
CA ASN A 208 -2.80 -14.10 -19.43
C ASN A 208 -2.97 -13.19 -20.66
N GLN A 209 -3.94 -13.50 -21.52
CA GLN A 209 -4.21 -12.68 -22.70
C GLN A 209 -4.75 -11.30 -22.33
N PHE A 210 -5.58 -11.21 -21.29
CA PHE A 210 -6.01 -9.93 -20.71
C PHE A 210 -4.82 -9.10 -20.24
N ILE A 211 -3.86 -9.71 -19.54
CA ILE A 211 -2.63 -9.03 -19.08
C ILE A 211 -1.82 -8.50 -20.27
N GLU A 212 -1.69 -9.27 -21.36
CA GLU A 212 -1.03 -8.78 -22.57
C GLU A 212 -1.75 -7.58 -23.21
N ASP A 213 -3.08 -7.59 -23.23
CA ASP A 213 -3.85 -6.44 -23.71
C ASP A 213 -3.64 -5.20 -22.81
N MET A 214 -3.47 -5.37 -21.49
CA MET A 214 -3.19 -4.27 -20.55
C MET A 214 -1.81 -3.64 -20.75
N ARG A 215 -0.86 -4.35 -21.35
CA ARG A 215 0.43 -3.76 -21.80
C ARG A 215 0.27 -2.86 -23.02
N ARG A 216 -0.86 -2.90 -23.73
CA ARG A 216 -1.11 -2.02 -24.87
C ARG A 216 -2.08 -0.88 -24.53
N ARG A 217 -2.50 -0.79 -23.27
CA ARG A 217 -3.45 0.21 -22.83
C ARG A 217 -2.76 1.55 -22.63
N ASP A 218 -3.34 2.60 -23.20
CA ASP A 218 -2.94 3.98 -22.97
C ASP A 218 -3.21 4.36 -21.49
N PRO A 219 -2.20 4.83 -20.73
CA PRO A 219 -2.39 5.33 -19.37
C PRO A 219 -3.49 6.39 -19.23
N ARG A 220 -3.71 7.23 -20.26
CA ARG A 220 -4.76 8.26 -20.26
C ARG A 220 -6.18 7.69 -20.22
N SER A 221 -6.35 6.41 -20.55
CA SER A 221 -7.64 5.71 -20.49
C SER A 221 -8.00 5.17 -19.11
N VAL A 222 -7.14 5.36 -18.10
CA VAL A 222 -7.43 4.97 -16.72
C VAL A 222 -8.20 6.10 -16.05
N GLU A 223 -9.49 5.91 -15.88
CA GLU A 223 -10.37 6.87 -15.20
C GLU A 223 -10.44 6.61 -13.70
N LEU A 224 -10.57 7.69 -12.93
CA LEU A 224 -10.86 7.61 -11.50
C LEU A 224 -12.34 7.29 -11.30
N ASP A 225 -12.61 6.43 -10.32
CA ASP A 225 -13.96 5.96 -10.01
C ASP A 225 -14.64 6.80 -8.94
N TYR A 226 -13.84 7.37 -8.05
CA TYR A 226 -14.33 7.89 -6.79
C TYR A 226 -13.85 9.33 -6.54
N PRO A 227 -14.51 10.07 -5.65
CA PRO A 227 -14.11 11.44 -5.32
C PRO A 227 -12.95 11.51 -4.32
N GLN A 228 -12.69 10.46 -3.54
CA GLN A 228 -11.63 10.48 -2.53
C GLN A 228 -10.33 9.98 -3.13
N GLU A 229 -9.26 10.73 -2.89
CA GLU A 229 -7.91 10.40 -3.31
C GLU A 229 -6.94 10.61 -2.15
N HIS A 230 -5.97 9.70 -2.03
CA HIS A 230 -4.90 9.82 -1.06
C HIS A 230 -3.60 9.23 -1.59
N SER A 231 -2.53 10.02 -1.56
CA SER A 231 -1.22 9.61 -2.07
C SER A 231 -0.30 9.15 -0.94
N LEU A 232 0.43 8.08 -1.21
CA LEU A 232 1.36 7.43 -0.28
C LEU A 232 2.72 7.26 -0.93
N PHE A 233 3.78 7.41 -0.15
CA PHE A 233 5.11 6.95 -0.53
C PHE A 233 5.32 5.53 0.00
N LEU A 234 5.67 4.59 -0.88
CA LEU A 234 5.83 3.17 -0.56
C LEU A 234 7.30 2.78 -0.31
N GLY A 235 8.23 3.73 -0.40
CA GLY A 235 9.67 3.46 -0.30
C GLY A 235 10.32 3.39 -1.67
N THR A 236 11.53 2.84 -1.69
CA THR A 236 12.33 2.68 -2.90
C THR A 236 12.41 1.22 -3.33
N CYS A 237 12.57 0.97 -4.63
CA CYS A 237 12.78 -0.37 -5.17
C CYS A 237 13.87 -0.36 -6.24
N ALA A 238 14.47 -1.52 -6.53
CA ALA A 238 15.46 -1.62 -7.60
C ALA A 238 14.81 -1.52 -9.00
N HIS A 239 13.57 -2.02 -9.15
CA HIS A 239 12.86 -2.01 -10.42
C HIS A 239 11.34 -1.99 -10.22
N PHE A 240 10.64 -1.16 -11.00
CA PHE A 240 9.19 -0.93 -10.84
C PHE A 240 8.37 -2.22 -11.02
N ARG A 241 8.74 -3.05 -12.00
CA ARG A 241 8.16 -4.39 -12.24
C ARG A 241 8.08 -5.27 -11.00
N LEU A 242 9.04 -5.17 -10.07
CA LEU A 242 9.01 -5.98 -8.84
C LEU A 242 7.82 -5.62 -7.96
N VAL A 243 7.36 -4.37 -8.01
CA VAL A 243 6.17 -3.91 -7.31
C VAL A 243 4.91 -4.42 -8.01
N GLU A 244 4.87 -4.36 -9.34
CA GLU A 244 3.77 -4.90 -10.15
C GLU A 244 3.59 -6.41 -9.89
N ASP A 245 4.68 -7.17 -9.99
CA ASP A 245 4.70 -8.60 -9.73
C ASP A 245 4.24 -8.92 -8.29
N ARG A 246 4.67 -8.13 -7.30
CA ARG A 246 4.25 -8.29 -5.90
C ARG A 246 2.75 -8.10 -5.74
N LEU A 247 2.18 -7.07 -6.37
CA LEU A 247 0.75 -6.80 -6.31
C LEU A 247 -0.08 -7.86 -7.03
N MET A 248 0.35 -8.30 -8.21
CA MET A 248 -0.37 -9.30 -9.00
C MET A 248 -0.32 -10.70 -8.39
N LYS A 249 0.85 -11.12 -7.90
CA LYS A 249 1.12 -12.53 -7.57
C LYS A 249 1.05 -12.82 -6.07
N ALA A 250 1.36 -11.82 -5.23
CA ALA A 250 1.60 -12.04 -3.80
C ALA A 250 0.73 -11.18 -2.87
N ASN A 251 -0.12 -10.30 -3.40
CA ASN A 251 -1.02 -9.48 -2.59
C ASN A 251 -2.44 -10.07 -2.56
N PRO A 252 -2.94 -10.55 -1.40
CA PRO A 252 -4.26 -11.16 -1.31
C PRO A 252 -5.42 -10.16 -1.36
N PHE A 253 -5.14 -8.86 -1.30
CA PHE A 253 -6.16 -7.81 -1.21
C PHE A 253 -6.38 -7.08 -2.53
N VAL A 254 -5.64 -7.47 -3.57
CA VAL A 254 -5.64 -6.85 -4.90
C VAL A 254 -5.94 -7.92 -5.94
N PHE A 255 -6.81 -7.61 -6.90
CA PHE A 255 -7.07 -8.52 -8.00
C PHE A 255 -5.79 -8.75 -8.82
N GLY A 256 -5.52 -10.00 -9.19
CA GLY A 256 -4.43 -10.35 -10.11
C GLY A 256 -4.69 -9.91 -11.56
N TRP A 257 -5.70 -9.05 -11.78
CA TRP A 257 -6.14 -8.48 -13.05
C TRP A 257 -5.79 -6.98 -13.06
N PRO A 258 -4.60 -6.60 -13.56
CA PRO A 258 -4.17 -5.21 -13.59
C PRO A 258 -5.08 -4.39 -14.53
N LEU A 259 -5.25 -3.11 -14.23
CA LEU A 259 -5.91 -2.17 -15.13
C LEU A 259 -4.92 -1.48 -16.06
N LEU A 260 -3.66 -1.43 -15.66
CA LEU A 260 -2.53 -0.89 -16.42
C LEU A 260 -1.25 -1.51 -15.86
N LEU A 261 -0.31 -1.82 -16.74
CA LEU A 261 1.06 -2.20 -16.37
C LEU A 261 2.04 -1.27 -17.08
N SER A 262 3.19 -1.05 -16.45
CA SER A 262 4.32 -0.37 -17.04
C SER A 262 5.27 -1.33 -17.76
N ASP A 263 5.48 -2.54 -17.21
CA ASP A 263 6.36 -3.54 -17.81
C ASP A 263 5.83 -4.01 -19.17
N GLY A 264 6.63 -3.75 -20.22
CA GLY A 264 6.28 -4.06 -21.62
C GLY A 264 5.17 -3.17 -22.19
N ASN A 265 4.86 -2.03 -21.55
CA ASN A 265 3.84 -1.12 -22.07
C ASN A 265 4.37 -0.14 -23.09
N VAL A 266 3.83 -0.21 -24.30
CA VAL A 266 4.27 0.56 -25.48
C VAL A 266 4.17 2.08 -25.31
N HIS A 267 3.27 2.56 -24.45
CA HIS A 267 3.09 3.99 -24.17
C HIS A 267 4.02 4.50 -23.06
N LEU A 268 4.54 3.59 -22.24
CA LEU A 268 5.35 3.94 -21.07
C LEU A 268 6.82 3.63 -21.26
N GLU A 269 7.19 2.62 -22.06
CA GLU A 269 8.55 2.04 -22.17
C GLU A 269 9.64 3.10 -22.33
N ASP A 270 9.47 4.04 -23.27
CA ASP A 270 10.44 5.12 -23.56
C ASP A 270 10.24 6.41 -22.74
N THR A 271 9.36 6.39 -21.74
CA THR A 271 9.07 7.56 -20.91
C THR A 271 9.76 7.45 -19.54
N PRO A 272 10.09 8.58 -18.89
CA PRO A 272 10.62 8.58 -17.52
C PRO A 272 9.54 8.23 -16.48
N LEU A 273 8.29 8.09 -16.90
CA LEU A 273 7.17 7.69 -16.06
C LEU A 273 7.02 6.17 -16.12
N ARG A 274 6.92 5.54 -14.95
CA ARG A 274 6.40 4.17 -14.85
C ARG A 274 5.10 4.24 -14.06
N MET A 275 4.07 3.56 -14.55
CA MET A 275 2.75 3.58 -13.95
C MET A 275 2.07 2.22 -14.06
N ALA A 276 1.44 1.78 -12.98
CA ALA A 276 0.59 0.61 -12.96
C ALA A 276 -0.67 0.91 -12.16
N ALA A 277 -1.79 0.30 -12.54
CA ALA A 277 -3.06 0.49 -11.87
C ALA A 277 -3.67 -0.86 -11.51
N PHE A 278 -4.14 -0.99 -10.28
CA PHE A 278 -4.77 -2.20 -9.76
C PHE A 278 -6.05 -1.88 -9.04
N ARG A 279 -6.88 -2.90 -8.82
CA ARG A 279 -8.12 -2.78 -8.06
C ARG A 279 -8.09 -3.68 -6.84
N THR A 280 -8.53 -3.17 -5.70
CA THR A 280 -8.68 -3.98 -4.49
C THR A 280 -9.90 -4.90 -4.58
N VAL A 281 -9.81 -6.05 -3.93
CA VAL A 281 -10.83 -7.12 -4.04
C VAL A 281 -12.16 -6.71 -3.40
N PHE A 282 -12.10 -6.07 -2.23
CA PHE A 282 -13.26 -5.89 -1.35
C PHE A 282 -13.93 -4.54 -1.54
N SER A 283 -13.18 -3.44 -1.41
CA SER A 283 -13.72 -2.08 -1.52
C SER A 283 -13.73 -1.53 -2.95
N LYS A 284 -13.21 -2.31 -3.92
CA LYS A 284 -13.03 -1.91 -5.34
C LYS A 284 -12.23 -0.62 -5.51
N SER A 285 -11.43 -0.24 -4.52
CA SER A 285 -10.55 0.92 -4.57
C SER A 285 -9.51 0.75 -5.67
N LEU A 286 -9.13 1.85 -6.29
CA LEU A 286 -8.09 1.92 -7.31
C LEU A 286 -6.75 2.24 -6.64
N LEU A 287 -5.72 1.44 -6.96
CA LEU A 287 -4.35 1.64 -6.54
C LEU A 287 -3.52 2.03 -7.76
N MET A 288 -3.18 3.31 -7.89
CA MET A 288 -2.37 3.82 -9.00
C MET A 288 -0.94 4.02 -8.55
N LEU A 289 -0.09 3.05 -8.87
CA LEU A 289 1.32 3.09 -8.55
C LEU A 289 2.08 3.84 -9.63
N HIS A 290 3.03 4.65 -9.22
CA HIS A 290 3.85 5.38 -10.17
C HIS A 290 5.23 5.73 -9.62
N THR A 291 6.17 5.96 -10.53
CA THR A 291 7.47 6.59 -10.27
C THR A 291 7.79 7.55 -11.40
N ARG A 292 8.43 8.67 -11.06
CA ARG A 292 8.88 9.69 -11.99
C ARG A 292 10.40 9.80 -11.95
N LEU A 293 11.05 9.17 -12.92
CA LEU A 293 12.52 9.14 -13.01
C LEU A 293 13.09 10.52 -13.39
N ASP A 294 12.33 11.32 -14.12
CA ASP A 294 12.66 12.70 -14.49
C ASP A 294 12.70 13.68 -13.30
N LEU A 295 12.04 13.31 -12.19
CA LEU A 295 12.04 14.09 -10.96
C LEU A 295 13.21 13.77 -10.04
N GLN A 296 14.10 12.87 -10.43
CA GLN A 296 15.33 12.63 -9.68
C GLN A 296 16.23 13.87 -9.76
N VAL A 297 16.78 14.26 -8.61
CA VAL A 297 17.54 15.51 -8.40
C VAL A 297 19.01 15.35 -8.85
N ASP A 298 19.26 14.52 -9.88
CA ASP A 298 20.59 14.06 -10.31
C ASP A 298 21.15 12.94 -9.38
N HIS A 299 22.06 12.09 -9.87
CA HIS A 299 22.87 11.09 -9.13
C HIS A 299 22.38 9.64 -8.93
N ARG A 300 21.11 9.32 -9.18
CA ARG A 300 20.70 7.90 -9.23
C ARG A 300 21.00 7.25 -10.58
N GLN A 301 21.30 8.06 -11.60
CA GLN A 301 21.82 7.64 -12.90
C GLN A 301 23.33 7.90 -12.90
N ALA A 302 24.11 6.98 -12.33
CA ALA A 302 25.56 7.08 -12.41
C ALA A 302 26.01 6.51 -13.76
N HIS A 303 26.42 7.39 -14.68
CA HIS A 303 27.15 6.97 -15.87
C HIS A 303 28.52 6.43 -15.43
N ILE A 304 28.78 5.14 -15.68
CA ILE A 304 30.08 4.52 -15.38
C ILE A 304 31.00 4.77 -16.58
N PRO A 305 32.09 5.55 -16.44
CA PRO A 305 33.00 5.78 -17.56
C PRO A 305 33.60 4.45 -18.04
N GLY A 306 33.33 4.06 -19.28
CA GLY A 306 33.89 2.87 -19.93
C GLY A 306 32.93 1.69 -20.12
N LEU A 307 31.65 1.79 -19.73
CA LEU A 307 30.58 0.99 -20.31
C LEU A 307 29.91 1.83 -21.40
N ASP A 308 29.69 1.25 -22.59
CA ASP A 308 29.00 1.92 -23.71
C ASP A 308 27.68 2.58 -23.26
N ASP A 309 27.34 3.71 -23.90
CA ASP A 309 26.29 4.72 -23.63
C ASP A 309 24.82 4.26 -23.39
N LYS A 310 24.55 3.10 -22.79
CA LYS A 310 23.19 2.57 -22.63
C LYS A 310 22.83 2.01 -21.26
N GLU A 311 23.74 1.93 -20.29
CA GLU A 311 23.43 1.38 -18.97
C GLU A 311 23.67 2.39 -17.85
N ASP A 312 22.78 3.39 -17.76
CA ASP A 312 22.66 4.20 -16.54
C ASP A 312 22.14 3.31 -15.41
N LEU A 313 22.99 3.05 -14.42
CA LEU A 313 22.67 2.17 -13.31
C LEU A 313 21.78 2.92 -12.29
N LEU A 314 20.47 2.82 -12.45
CA LEU A 314 19.47 3.30 -11.48
C LEU A 314 19.58 2.51 -10.16
N LEU A 315 20.20 3.13 -9.14
CA LEU A 315 20.45 2.47 -7.85
C LEU A 315 19.16 2.05 -7.15
N GLU A 316 18.19 2.96 -7.03
CA GLU A 316 16.84 2.66 -6.53
C GLU A 316 15.85 3.70 -7.09
N MET A 317 14.56 3.36 -7.26
CA MET A 317 13.50 4.27 -7.71
C MET A 317 12.43 4.46 -6.63
N PRO A 318 11.95 5.69 -6.37
CA PRO A 318 10.89 5.93 -5.39
C PRO A 318 9.54 5.49 -5.95
N VAL A 319 8.74 4.81 -5.15
CA VAL A 319 7.43 4.32 -5.58
C VAL A 319 6.35 5.05 -4.80
N PHE A 320 5.40 5.61 -5.52
CA PHE A 320 4.22 6.27 -4.96
C PHE A 320 2.98 5.47 -5.32
N CYS A 321 1.95 5.60 -4.50
CA CYS A 321 0.63 5.05 -4.79
C CYS A 321 -0.43 6.10 -4.49
N THR A 322 -1.20 6.48 -5.50
CA THR A 322 -2.44 7.24 -5.33
C THR A 322 -3.58 6.25 -5.18
N VAL A 323 -4.22 6.27 -4.03
CA VAL A 323 -5.39 5.45 -3.71
C VAL A 323 -6.62 6.26 -4.04
N ASN A 324 -7.45 5.80 -4.98
CA ASN A 324 -8.77 6.37 -5.27
C ASN A 324 -9.85 5.42 -4.73
N TYR A 325 -10.67 5.88 -3.79
CA TYR A 325 -11.53 4.99 -2.99
C TYR A 325 -12.93 5.59 -2.73
N PRO A 326 -13.96 4.74 -2.55
CA PRO A 326 -15.32 5.20 -2.34
C PRO A 326 -15.50 5.93 -0.99
N THR A 327 -16.33 6.97 -1.00
CA THR A 327 -16.85 7.57 0.24
C THR A 327 -17.58 6.49 1.03
N ASN A 328 -17.11 6.21 2.25
CA ASN A 328 -17.62 5.11 3.05
C ASN A 328 -17.61 5.44 4.54
N THR A 329 -18.38 4.66 5.29
CA THR A 329 -18.52 4.79 6.74
C THR A 329 -18.21 3.50 7.50
N ARG A 330 -18.27 2.35 6.83
CA ARG A 330 -18.20 1.02 7.46
C ARG A 330 -17.21 0.09 6.76
N MET A 331 -16.91 0.27 5.47
CA MET A 331 -15.86 -0.49 4.78
C MET A 331 -14.48 -0.29 5.41
N SER A 332 -14.20 0.91 5.93
CA SER A 332 -13.03 1.23 6.77
C SER A 332 -13.02 0.61 8.17
N GLY A 333 -14.08 -0.12 8.56
CA GLY A 333 -14.25 -0.60 9.94
C GLY A 333 -14.65 0.49 10.92
N GLY A 334 -14.98 1.68 10.41
CA GLY A 334 -15.23 2.89 11.17
C GLY A 334 -13.93 3.56 11.64
N ARG A 335 -14.03 4.86 11.90
CA ARG A 335 -12.90 5.71 12.31
C ARG A 335 -12.01 5.10 13.42
N PRO A 336 -12.54 4.46 14.49
CA PRO A 336 -11.71 3.88 15.54
C PRO A 336 -10.76 2.76 15.06
N LEU A 337 -11.16 1.98 14.05
CA LEU A 337 -10.30 0.92 13.51
C LEU A 337 -9.08 1.52 12.83
N VAL A 338 -9.30 2.49 11.94
CA VAL A 338 -8.20 3.15 11.22
C VAL A 338 -7.31 3.96 12.17
N GLN A 339 -7.90 4.63 13.17
CA GLN A 339 -7.12 5.30 14.23
C GLN A 339 -6.20 4.33 14.98
N ARG A 340 -6.71 3.14 15.35
CA ARG A 340 -5.90 2.10 15.99
C ARG A 340 -4.81 1.60 15.06
N PHE A 341 -5.13 1.36 13.79
CA PHE A 341 -4.15 0.94 12.79
C PHE A 341 -3.02 1.96 12.67
N ASN A 342 -3.34 3.24 12.48
CA ASN A 342 -2.38 4.34 12.40
C ASN A 342 -1.47 4.42 13.63
N SER A 343 -2.04 4.27 14.83
CA SER A 343 -1.27 4.29 16.08
C SER A 343 -0.32 3.09 16.20
N VAL A 344 -0.80 1.89 15.89
CA VAL A 344 -0.02 0.64 16.03
C VAL A 344 1.06 0.53 14.95
N MET A 345 0.74 0.96 13.72
CA MET A 345 1.62 0.84 12.56
C MET A 345 2.52 2.06 12.36
N GLY A 346 2.21 3.19 13.01
CA GLY A 346 2.97 4.43 12.86
C GLY A 346 2.70 5.13 11.52
N THR A 347 1.44 5.09 11.06
CA THR A 347 1.01 5.65 9.77
C THR A 347 -0.03 6.75 9.96
N SER A 348 -0.34 7.49 8.89
CA SER A 348 -1.32 8.59 8.90
C SER A 348 -2.40 8.45 7.84
N TYR A 349 -3.00 7.27 7.67
CA TYR A 349 -4.09 7.09 6.70
C TYR A 349 -5.32 7.92 7.08
N PRO A 350 -6.09 8.42 6.10
CA PRO A 350 -7.43 8.98 6.31
C PRO A 350 -8.32 8.01 7.08
N LEU A 351 -9.15 8.52 7.99
CA LEU A 351 -9.93 7.67 8.90
C LEU A 351 -11.09 6.91 8.24
N ASP A 352 -11.35 7.20 6.98
CA ASP A 352 -12.29 6.53 6.10
C ASP A 352 -11.59 5.60 5.08
N MET A 353 -10.27 5.39 5.20
CA MET A 353 -9.53 4.48 4.32
C MET A 353 -10.07 3.04 4.45
N PRO A 354 -10.47 2.38 3.35
CA PRO A 354 -10.95 1.00 3.37
C PRO A 354 -9.92 0.01 3.95
N VAL A 355 -10.40 -1.00 4.69
CA VAL A 355 -9.49 -1.92 5.40
C VAL A 355 -8.63 -2.77 4.48
N ASP A 356 -9.07 -3.05 3.26
CA ASP A 356 -8.34 -3.85 2.28
C ASP A 356 -7.16 -3.06 1.69
N VAL A 357 -7.29 -1.74 1.53
CA VAL A 357 -6.15 -0.87 1.21
C VAL A 357 -5.13 -0.86 2.35
N LEU A 358 -5.59 -0.73 3.61
CA LEU A 358 -4.69 -0.82 4.78
C LEU A 358 -3.96 -2.17 4.80
N ALA A 359 -4.69 -3.27 4.51
CA ALA A 359 -4.15 -4.61 4.48
C ALA A 359 -3.13 -4.81 3.34
N ALA A 360 -3.43 -4.26 2.15
CA ALA A 360 -2.57 -4.34 0.97
C ALA A 360 -1.16 -3.81 1.23
N PHE A 361 -1.04 -2.78 2.08
CA PHE A 361 0.24 -2.14 2.40
C PHE A 361 0.73 -2.40 3.83
N ALA A 362 0.01 -3.18 4.64
CA ALA A 362 0.39 -3.47 6.03
C ALA A 362 1.74 -4.19 6.18
N ARG A 363 2.25 -4.83 5.11
CA ARG A 363 3.56 -5.47 5.05
C ARG A 363 4.72 -4.50 4.91
N GLU A 364 4.45 -3.40 4.24
CA GLU A 364 5.48 -2.47 3.81
C GLU A 364 5.83 -1.59 5.01
N SER A 365 7.03 -1.79 5.58
CA SER A 365 7.51 -0.98 6.71
C SER A 365 7.88 0.45 6.31
N THR A 366 7.79 0.76 5.03
CA THR A 366 8.26 1.99 4.38
C THR A 366 7.13 2.92 3.97
N VAL A 367 5.86 2.57 4.25
CA VAL A 367 4.73 3.42 3.89
C VAL A 367 4.77 4.71 4.69
N LYS A 368 4.80 5.84 3.99
CA LYS A 368 4.79 7.17 4.59
C LYS A 368 3.73 8.03 3.92
N GLY A 369 2.91 8.71 4.72
CA GLY A 369 2.06 9.79 4.28
C GLY A 369 2.76 11.13 4.40
N GLU A 370 2.00 12.21 4.22
CA GLU A 370 2.49 13.58 4.39
C GLU A 370 3.15 13.83 5.75
N ARG A 371 2.58 13.29 6.83
CA ARG A 371 3.06 13.54 8.20
C ARG A 371 4.40 12.88 8.43
N GLU A 372 4.53 11.60 8.07
CA GLU A 372 5.79 10.87 8.26
C GLU A 372 6.92 11.45 7.41
N LEU A 373 6.60 11.89 6.18
CA LEU A 373 7.58 12.57 5.31
C LEU A 373 7.99 13.94 5.85
N LEU A 374 7.08 14.71 6.47
CA LEU A 374 7.43 15.98 7.13
C LEU A 374 8.30 15.77 8.38
N GLU A 375 8.01 14.74 9.16
CA GLU A 375 8.85 14.38 10.32
C GLU A 375 10.25 13.97 9.87
N GLU A 376 10.35 13.19 8.80
CA GLU A 376 11.62 12.83 8.17
C GLU A 376 12.36 14.06 7.62
N LEU A 377 11.68 14.96 6.93
CA LEU A 377 12.26 16.22 6.44
C LEU A 377 12.85 17.03 7.59
N ARG A 378 12.11 17.20 8.69
CA ARG A 378 12.58 17.91 9.89
C ARG A 378 13.80 17.24 10.51
N PHE A 379 13.80 15.91 10.58
CA PHE A 379 14.94 15.14 11.07
C PHE A 379 16.17 15.35 10.18
N LEU A 380 16.02 15.23 8.86
CA LEU A 380 17.10 15.40 7.89
C LEU A 380 17.67 16.83 7.92
N THR A 381 16.83 17.84 8.10
CA THR A 381 17.27 19.23 8.28
C THR A 381 18.13 19.40 9.53
N ALA A 382 17.70 18.84 10.66
CA ALA A 382 18.47 18.88 11.89
C ALA A 382 19.78 18.07 11.79
N ALA A 383 19.79 16.98 11.04
CA ALA A 383 20.96 16.15 10.80
C ALA A 383 21.97 16.85 9.87
N ALA A 384 21.51 17.45 8.78
CA ALA A 384 22.34 18.20 7.83
C ALA A 384 23.05 19.39 8.50
N ALA A 385 22.40 20.04 9.47
CA ALA A 385 23.00 21.13 10.23
C ALA A 385 24.10 20.67 11.22
N LYS A 386 24.05 19.41 11.68
CA LYS A 386 24.95 18.89 12.73
C LYS A 386 26.14 18.10 12.19
N ALA A 387 26.03 17.52 11.01
CA ALA A 387 27.08 16.72 10.38
C ALA A 387 27.44 17.33 9.02
N PRO A 388 28.44 18.23 8.93
CA PRO A 388 28.98 18.62 7.64
C PRO A 388 29.54 17.37 6.94
N ASP A 389 29.18 17.16 5.67
CA ASP A 389 29.42 15.96 4.83
C ASP A 389 30.91 15.59 4.56
N THR A 390 31.86 16.01 5.42
CA THR A 390 33.31 15.97 5.16
C THR A 390 34.02 14.65 5.51
N GLU A 391 33.37 13.69 6.17
CA GLU A 391 34.06 12.45 6.57
C GLU A 391 33.16 11.23 6.42
N ARG A 392 33.27 10.51 5.29
CA ARG A 392 33.24 9.03 5.18
C ARG A 392 33.14 8.64 3.70
N VAL A 393 33.99 7.69 3.29
CA VAL A 393 34.08 7.02 1.97
C VAL A 393 35.08 7.67 0.97
N PHE A 394 36.34 7.26 1.07
CA PHE A 394 37.46 7.65 0.19
C PHE A 394 37.55 6.85 -1.13
N ARG A 395 36.57 6.02 -1.49
CA ARG A 395 36.70 5.06 -2.62
C ARG A 395 35.48 4.91 -3.54
N VAL A 396 34.54 5.84 -3.47
CA VAL A 396 33.35 5.86 -4.34
C VAL A 396 33.31 7.24 -4.99
N SER A 397 32.98 7.35 -6.28
CA SER A 397 32.93 8.64 -6.97
C SER A 397 31.94 9.58 -6.27
N GLU A 398 32.18 10.90 -6.31
CA GLU A 398 31.27 11.89 -5.70
C GLU A 398 29.83 11.74 -6.19
N ASP A 399 29.65 11.29 -7.44
CA ASP A 399 28.36 11.06 -8.10
C ASP A 399 27.59 9.83 -7.56
N GLN A 400 28.28 8.80 -7.04
CA GLN A 400 27.64 7.62 -6.44
C GLN A 400 27.30 7.81 -4.96
N LEU A 401 27.81 8.88 -4.32
CA LEU A 401 27.68 9.11 -2.88
C LEU A 401 26.53 10.05 -2.49
N SER A 402 26.12 10.96 -3.36
CA SER A 402 25.21 12.07 -3.02
C SER A 402 23.80 11.64 -2.63
N ALA A 403 23.24 10.57 -3.22
CA ALA A 403 21.92 10.04 -2.84
C ALA A 403 21.86 9.43 -1.42
N ASN A 404 23.03 9.02 -0.89
CA ASN A 404 23.18 8.49 0.47
C ASN A 404 23.66 9.55 1.48
N ARG A 405 23.95 10.77 1.03
CA ARG A 405 24.26 11.90 1.91
C ARG A 405 22.96 12.48 2.45
N ILE A 406 23.04 13.04 3.66
CA ILE A 406 21.89 13.60 4.38
C ILE A 406 21.23 14.70 3.54
N VAL A 407 22.03 15.53 2.85
CA VAL A 407 21.54 16.60 1.96
C VAL A 407 20.81 16.07 0.72
N GLY A 408 21.26 14.95 0.14
CA GLY A 408 20.57 14.31 -0.97
C GLY A 408 19.23 13.71 -0.55
N GLN A 409 19.19 13.01 0.59
CA GLN A 409 17.95 12.51 1.17
C GLN A 409 16.98 13.66 1.48
N LEU A 410 17.47 14.77 2.03
CA LEU A 410 16.67 15.97 2.27
C LEU A 410 16.03 16.49 0.97
N ALA A 411 16.82 16.62 -0.09
CA ALA A 411 16.34 17.06 -1.41
C ALA A 411 15.28 16.11 -1.99
N TYR A 412 15.47 14.79 -1.88
CA TYR A 412 14.47 13.83 -2.33
C TYR A 412 13.18 13.91 -1.51
N THR A 413 13.26 14.03 -0.18
CA THR A 413 12.08 14.14 0.69
C THR A 413 11.24 15.38 0.35
N ILE A 414 11.86 16.49 -0.07
CA ILE A 414 11.14 17.66 -0.60
C ILE A 414 10.31 17.28 -1.83
N VAL A 415 10.91 16.60 -2.82
CA VAL A 415 10.18 16.15 -4.02
C VAL A 415 9.07 15.16 -3.64
N TYR A 416 9.33 14.26 -2.69
CA TYR A 416 8.35 13.26 -2.25
C TYR A 416 7.13 13.91 -1.61
N LEU A 417 7.32 14.96 -0.80
CA LEU A 417 6.22 15.75 -0.24
C LEU A 417 5.34 16.39 -1.30
N ALA A 418 5.94 16.89 -2.39
CA ALA A 418 5.17 17.40 -3.53
C ALA A 418 4.39 16.28 -4.24
N LEU A 419 5.01 15.11 -4.44
CA LEU A 419 4.37 13.96 -5.11
C LEU A 419 3.23 13.33 -4.29
N VAL A 420 3.29 13.39 -2.96
CA VAL A 420 2.15 12.99 -2.11
C VAL A 420 1.08 14.09 -1.99
N ASN A 421 1.19 15.16 -2.77
CA ASN A 421 0.27 16.30 -2.82
C ASN A 421 0.08 16.99 -1.46
N TYR A 422 1.20 17.26 -0.77
CA TYR A 422 1.15 17.92 0.54
C TYR A 422 0.54 19.34 0.43
N PRO A 423 -0.60 19.63 1.08
CA PRO A 423 -1.36 20.86 0.82
C PRO A 423 -0.64 22.17 1.17
N ARG A 424 0.29 22.14 2.13
CA ARG A 424 1.05 23.31 2.60
C ARG A 424 2.49 23.29 2.11
N PHE A 425 2.71 22.72 0.93
CA PHE A 425 4.05 22.59 0.34
C PHE A 425 4.76 23.94 0.21
N VAL A 426 4.04 24.98 -0.22
CA VAL A 426 4.66 26.30 -0.43
C VAL A 426 5.15 26.89 0.89
N GLU A 427 4.27 26.96 1.89
CA GLU A 427 4.56 27.65 3.15
C GLU A 427 5.53 26.87 4.05
N ASP A 428 5.33 25.55 4.16
CA ASP A 428 6.06 24.73 5.13
C ASP A 428 7.34 24.10 4.52
N VAL A 429 7.47 24.08 3.19
CA VAL A 429 8.63 23.49 2.49
C VAL A 429 9.32 24.51 1.59
N TYR A 430 8.66 25.02 0.54
CA TYR A 430 9.32 25.88 -0.45
C TYR A 430 9.95 27.13 0.19
N ASP A 431 9.20 27.89 0.98
CA ASP A 431 9.67 29.12 1.61
C ASP A 431 10.85 28.89 2.58
N VAL A 432 10.93 27.70 3.16
CA VAL A 432 11.99 27.30 4.10
C VAL A 432 13.29 26.91 3.36
N TYR A 433 13.17 26.20 2.23
CA TYR A 433 14.33 25.56 1.58
C TYR A 433 14.76 26.21 0.25
N ALA A 434 13.97 27.10 -0.35
CA ALA A 434 14.30 27.74 -1.65
C ALA A 434 15.62 28.52 -1.64
N ARG A 435 16.09 28.96 -0.46
CA ARG A 435 17.37 29.68 -0.27
C ARG A 435 18.46 28.83 0.37
N HIS A 436 18.29 27.51 0.40
CA HIS A 436 19.24 26.60 1.02
C HIS A 436 20.61 26.67 0.32
N PRO A 437 21.75 26.53 1.02
CA PRO A 437 23.09 26.65 0.43
C PRO A 437 23.40 25.58 -0.62
N SER A 438 22.87 24.36 -0.47
CA SER A 438 23.01 23.30 -1.49
C SER A 438 22.10 23.56 -2.69
N ASP A 439 22.70 23.49 -3.88
CA ASP A 439 22.04 23.51 -5.19
C ASP A 439 21.02 22.38 -5.37
N LEU A 440 21.34 21.16 -4.92
CA LEU A 440 20.41 20.01 -4.99
C LEU A 440 19.09 20.30 -4.27
N VAL A 441 19.16 20.94 -3.10
CA VAL A 441 17.96 21.32 -2.35
C VAL A 441 17.15 22.39 -3.09
N ARG A 442 17.82 23.37 -3.70
CA ARG A 442 17.14 24.40 -4.53
C ARG A 442 16.49 23.78 -5.77
N VAL A 443 17.17 22.84 -6.44
CA VAL A 443 16.60 22.08 -7.58
C VAL A 443 15.39 21.26 -7.15
N ALA A 444 15.44 20.61 -5.98
CA ALA A 444 14.30 19.90 -5.42
C ALA A 444 13.12 20.84 -5.14
N CYS A 445 13.36 22.03 -4.60
CA CYS A 445 12.32 23.05 -4.42
C CYS A 445 11.67 23.47 -5.75
N ALA A 446 12.46 23.66 -6.81
CA ALA A 446 11.93 23.96 -8.14
C ALA A 446 11.09 22.82 -8.71
N LYS A 447 11.57 21.57 -8.60
CA LYS A 447 10.81 20.39 -9.03
C LYS A 447 9.51 20.24 -8.24
N GLY A 448 9.56 20.44 -6.92
CA GLY A 448 8.39 20.43 -6.06
C GLY A 448 7.38 21.51 -6.42
N ALA A 449 7.83 22.75 -6.61
CA ALA A 449 7.01 23.87 -7.05
C ALA A 449 6.35 23.60 -8.43
N HIS A 450 7.08 22.95 -9.35
CA HIS A 450 6.53 22.53 -10.63
C HIS A 450 5.41 21.48 -10.47
N ILE A 451 5.56 20.50 -9.57
CA ILE A 451 4.55 19.46 -9.31
C ILE A 451 3.28 20.05 -8.71
N VAL A 452 3.40 21.03 -7.81
CA VAL A 452 2.24 21.73 -7.23
C VAL A 452 1.74 22.90 -8.11
N GLU A 453 2.11 22.90 -9.39
CA GLU A 453 1.64 23.84 -10.42
C GLU A 453 1.94 25.32 -10.14
N ARG A 454 3.02 25.61 -9.39
CA ARG A 454 3.50 26.95 -9.06
C ARG A 454 4.68 27.37 -9.91
N GLN A 455 4.44 27.56 -11.20
CA GLN A 455 5.47 27.93 -12.18
C GLN A 455 6.12 29.30 -11.89
N ASP A 456 5.36 30.23 -11.29
CA ASP A 456 5.85 31.54 -10.86
C ASP A 456 7.04 31.42 -9.88
N LEU A 457 7.00 30.43 -8.98
CA LEU A 457 8.06 30.17 -8.01
C LEU A 457 9.30 29.59 -8.70
N VAL A 458 9.12 28.71 -9.69
CA VAL A 458 10.21 28.12 -10.47
C VAL A 458 10.98 29.21 -11.23
N GLU A 459 10.27 30.14 -11.88
CA GLU A 459 10.86 31.26 -12.61
C GLU A 459 11.64 32.20 -11.69
N GLN A 460 11.09 32.52 -10.52
CA GLN A 460 11.77 33.32 -9.51
C GLN A 460 13.08 32.67 -9.04
N LEU A 461 13.07 31.35 -8.82
CA LEU A 461 14.26 30.61 -8.40
C LEU A 461 15.35 30.63 -9.50
N ILE A 462 14.98 30.43 -10.77
CA ILE A 462 15.92 30.47 -11.91
C ILE A 462 16.52 31.86 -12.12
N ALA A 463 15.75 32.91 -11.86
CA ALA A 463 16.21 34.29 -11.95
C ALA A 463 17.23 34.62 -10.84
N ALA A 464 17.04 34.04 -9.64
CA ALA A 464 17.93 34.24 -8.50
C ALA A 464 19.20 33.37 -8.54
N GLU A 465 19.21 32.27 -9.29
CA GLU A 465 20.33 31.32 -9.35
C GLU A 465 21.52 31.90 -10.16
N PRO A 466 22.77 31.81 -9.63
CA PRO A 466 23.97 32.17 -10.37
C PRO A 466 24.14 31.38 -11.67
N GLU A 467 24.78 31.97 -12.69
CA GLU A 467 25.11 31.23 -13.93
C GLU A 467 26.05 30.04 -13.64
N GLY A 468 25.74 28.88 -14.23
CA GLY A 468 26.47 27.63 -14.02
C GLY A 468 25.58 26.38 -14.14
N ARG A 469 26.15 25.20 -13.85
CA ARG A 469 25.46 23.90 -13.90
C ARG A 469 24.12 23.90 -13.12
N PRO A 470 24.02 24.45 -11.90
CA PRO A 470 22.75 24.48 -11.15
C PRO A 470 21.62 25.21 -11.88
N ARG A 471 21.92 26.36 -12.48
CA ARG A 471 20.93 27.13 -13.25
C ARG A 471 20.50 26.42 -14.52
N GLU A 472 21.40 25.69 -15.18
CA GLU A 472 21.04 24.83 -16.31
C GLU A 472 20.11 23.69 -15.88
N MET A 473 20.37 23.05 -14.74
CA MET A 473 19.48 22.01 -14.18
C MET A 473 18.09 22.56 -13.85
N LEU A 474 18.01 23.77 -13.30
CA LEU A 474 16.74 24.46 -13.07
C LEU A 474 16.01 24.80 -14.38
N ARG A 475 16.72 25.31 -15.40
CA ARG A 475 16.13 25.57 -16.73
C ARG A 475 15.61 24.29 -17.38
N ARG A 476 16.32 23.16 -17.26
CA ARG A 476 15.83 21.85 -17.74
C ARG A 476 14.53 21.41 -17.06
N THR A 477 14.32 21.80 -15.80
CA THR A 477 13.06 21.56 -15.08
C THR A 477 11.89 22.31 -15.73
N MET A 478 12.13 23.48 -16.34
CA MET A 478 11.12 24.18 -17.15
C MET A 478 10.91 23.56 -18.54
N HIS A 479 11.94 22.97 -19.15
CA HIS A 479 11.79 22.30 -20.45
C HIS A 479 10.94 21.03 -20.38
N LEU A 480 10.73 20.45 -19.19
CA LEU A 480 9.68 19.45 -18.96
C LEU A 480 8.28 19.99 -19.32
N ALA A 481 8.03 21.30 -19.17
CA ALA A 481 6.77 21.94 -19.58
C ALA A 481 6.60 22.00 -21.09
N ALA A 482 7.67 22.26 -21.85
CA ALA A 482 7.63 22.31 -23.31
C ALA A 482 7.43 20.93 -23.94
N ALA A 483 8.04 19.89 -23.36
CA ALA A 483 7.88 18.51 -23.81
C ALA A 483 6.49 17.94 -23.44
N ALA A 484 5.98 18.21 -22.23
CA ALA A 484 4.64 17.79 -21.81
C ALA A 484 3.52 18.49 -22.60
N ALA A 485 3.68 19.79 -22.89
CA ALA A 485 2.73 20.55 -23.73
C ALA A 485 2.77 20.12 -25.21
N ALA A 486 3.92 19.69 -25.73
CA ALA A 486 4.04 19.19 -27.10
C ALA A 486 3.39 17.81 -27.31
N THR A 487 3.16 17.04 -26.25
CA THR A 487 2.41 15.77 -26.26
C THR A 487 0.91 15.91 -26.06
N ASP A 488 0.39 17.15 -26.06
CA ASP A 488 -1.03 17.45 -25.96
C ASP A 488 -1.59 17.79 -27.36
N PRO A 489 -2.43 16.93 -27.98
CA PRO A 489 -2.92 17.15 -29.35
C PRO A 489 -3.86 18.37 -29.47
N ALA A 490 -4.27 18.97 -28.35
CA ALA A 490 -5.08 20.18 -28.32
C ALA A 490 -4.30 21.46 -28.65
N SER A 491 -2.97 21.43 -28.69
CA SER A 491 -2.14 22.61 -29.01
C SER A 491 -1.62 22.66 -30.45
N ALA A 492 -2.10 21.76 -31.34
CA ALA A 492 -1.75 21.86 -32.75
C ALA A 492 -2.42 23.10 -33.38
N PRO A 493 -1.67 24.05 -33.96
CA PRO A 493 -2.29 25.16 -34.68
C PRO A 493 -3.06 24.60 -35.88
N PRO A 494 -4.21 25.20 -36.25
CA PRO A 494 -4.96 24.75 -37.40
C PRO A 494 -4.09 24.86 -38.66
N PRO A 495 -4.16 23.87 -39.58
CA PRO A 495 -3.37 23.90 -40.80
C PRO A 495 -3.75 25.14 -41.62
N SER A 496 -2.73 25.89 -41.99
CA SER A 496 -2.78 27.10 -42.83
C SER A 496 -3.25 26.82 -44.24
#